data_AF-A0A661G453-F1
#
_entry.id   AF-A0A661G453-F1
#
_cell.length_a   1.000
_cell.length_b   1.000
_cell.length_c   1.000
_cell.angle_alpha   90.00
_cell.angle_beta   90.00
_cell.angle_gamma   90.00
#
_symmetry.space_group_name_H-M   'P 1'
#
loop_
_entity.id
_entity.type
_entity.pdbx_description
1 polymer ?
#
loop_
_entity_poly.entity_id
_entity_poly.type
_entity_poly.pdbx_seq_one_letter_code
_entity_poly.pdbx_strand_id
1 'polypeptide(L)'
;MRKIILLMASLMLVAACEYHETSEPEEVVGQLASYEHLPGYFDLYWDDAKGRLIIGVDKFAEPFLYQSSLARGIGSNDIGLDRGQLGSTKVVEFERSGPKILLVENNLNYRAVSDDVDEQNAVDESFAHSVIWGFEVIGESDGSVYIDATDFLIRDSHGIAARLTSMEEGEFVPDATRSAVYMPNTKAFPDNSEIEAIVTFTGQPTGEYLPTVIPDAESFTVHLHHSLIRLPDDDFEPLAYEPRSGVIGLGFGDSGFRDYATPIGEPLNVAYGRKFRLKKKDPAAAVSEAVEPIIYYVDRGAPEPVRSALIEGASWWNQAFEAAGYKDAFQVKLLPEDVDPMDVRYNVIQWVHRSTRGWSYGGGIIDPRTGEIMKGKVT
;
A
#
# COMPACT_ATOMS: atom_id res chain seq x y z
N MET A 1 79.70 10.53 -22.54
CA MET A 1 78.54 9.61 -22.64
C MET A 1 78.43 8.79 -21.37
N ARG A 2 77.61 9.22 -20.40
CA ARG A 2 77.29 8.45 -19.19
C ARG A 2 75.82 8.02 -19.30
N LYS A 3 75.58 6.70 -19.30
CA LYS A 3 74.24 6.10 -19.28
C LYS A 3 73.72 6.11 -17.84
N ILE A 4 72.55 6.68 -17.61
CA ILE A 4 71.76 6.56 -16.38
C ILE A 4 70.67 5.53 -16.66
N ILE A 5 70.56 4.51 -15.80
CA ILE A 5 69.57 3.44 -15.83
C ILE A 5 68.58 3.65 -14.68
N LEU A 6 67.31 3.41 -15.02
CA LEU A 6 66.04 3.32 -14.28
C LEU A 6 66.09 3.06 -12.76
N LEU A 7 65.08 3.62 -12.06
CA LEU A 7 64.08 2.80 -11.35
C LEU A 7 62.80 3.63 -11.13
N MET A 8 61.67 3.17 -11.69
CA MET A 8 60.33 3.70 -11.41
C MET A 8 59.53 2.54 -10.80
N ALA A 9 59.22 2.62 -9.51
CA ALA A 9 58.43 1.63 -8.80
C ALA A 9 56.95 2.00 -8.94
N SER A 10 56.19 1.20 -9.68
CA SER A 10 54.73 1.27 -9.75
C SER A 10 54.13 0.47 -8.58
N LEU A 11 53.51 1.17 -7.65
CA LEU A 11 52.74 0.59 -6.53
C LEU A 11 51.32 0.28 -7.05
N MET A 12 50.98 -1.00 -7.23
CA MET A 12 49.61 -1.44 -7.47
C MET A 12 48.88 -1.56 -6.12
N LEU A 13 47.91 -0.69 -5.89
CA LEU A 13 46.93 -0.81 -4.81
C LEU A 13 45.88 -1.86 -5.26
N VAL A 14 45.88 -3.03 -4.65
CA VAL A 14 44.80 -4.02 -4.81
C VAL A 14 43.72 -3.65 -3.82
N ALA A 15 42.59 -3.11 -4.31
CA ALA A 15 41.38 -2.99 -3.53
C ALA A 15 40.79 -4.38 -3.34
N ALA A 16 40.69 -4.85 -2.09
CA ALA A 16 39.96 -6.05 -1.75
C ALA A 16 38.47 -5.76 -1.91
N CYS A 17 37.83 -6.35 -2.93
CA CYS A 17 36.38 -6.53 -2.91
C CYS A 17 36.09 -7.63 -1.89
N GLU A 18 35.36 -7.29 -0.83
CA GLU A 18 34.70 -8.29 0.00
C GLU A 18 33.66 -9.01 -0.87
N TYR A 19 33.90 -10.29 -1.12
CA TYR A 19 32.94 -11.18 -1.75
C TYR A 19 31.89 -11.51 -0.70
N HIS A 20 30.68 -10.95 -0.81
CA HIS A 20 29.54 -11.46 -0.07
C HIS A 20 29.21 -12.83 -0.65
N GLU A 21 29.41 -13.90 0.13
CA GLU A 21 29.07 -15.26 -0.24
C GLU A 21 27.54 -15.37 -0.28
N THR A 22 26.96 -15.29 -1.48
CA THR A 22 25.54 -15.58 -1.69
C THR A 22 25.36 -17.10 -1.62
N SER A 23 24.63 -17.57 -0.60
CA SER A 23 24.27 -18.99 -0.45
C SER A 23 23.52 -19.48 -1.68
N GLU A 24 23.75 -20.74 -2.09
CA GLU A 24 23.06 -21.30 -3.25
C GLU A 24 21.54 -21.37 -3.02
N PRO A 25 20.71 -21.17 -4.07
CA PRO A 25 19.25 -21.11 -3.93
C PRO A 25 18.60 -22.32 -3.24
N GLU A 26 19.15 -23.53 -3.42
CA GLU A 26 18.66 -24.74 -2.76
C GLU A 26 18.93 -24.74 -1.23
N GLU A 27 20.02 -24.11 -0.79
CA GLU A 27 20.35 -24.02 0.64
C GLU A 27 19.39 -23.10 1.38
N VAL A 28 18.99 -22.00 0.75
CA VAL A 28 18.03 -21.03 1.30
C VAL A 28 16.65 -21.65 1.47
N VAL A 29 16.18 -22.43 0.49
CA VAL A 29 14.91 -23.17 0.59
C VAL A 29 14.92 -24.11 1.79
N GLY A 30 16.03 -24.82 2.02
CA GLY A 30 16.19 -25.68 3.20
C GLY A 30 16.10 -24.93 4.53
N GLN A 31 16.49 -23.65 4.55
CA GLN A 31 16.43 -22.79 5.74
C GLN A 31 15.03 -22.24 6.03
N LEU A 32 14.14 -22.13 5.03
CA LEU A 32 12.78 -21.60 5.22
C LEU A 32 11.99 -22.36 6.29
N ALA A 33 12.22 -23.67 6.43
CA ALA A 33 11.58 -24.50 7.45
C ALA A 33 11.96 -24.10 8.90
N SER A 34 13.03 -23.33 9.09
CA SER A 34 13.46 -22.79 10.38
C SER A 34 12.95 -21.38 10.67
N TYR A 35 12.41 -20.70 9.65
CA TYR A 35 11.88 -19.34 9.78
C TYR A 35 10.46 -19.37 10.35
N GLU A 36 10.03 -18.25 10.95
CA GLU A 36 8.63 -18.10 11.35
C GLU A 36 7.78 -17.93 10.09
N HIS A 37 6.87 -18.87 9.84
CA HIS A 37 5.98 -18.87 8.68
C HIS A 37 4.65 -18.19 9.02
N LEU A 38 4.30 -17.16 8.27
CA LEU A 38 3.01 -16.48 8.33
C LEU A 38 2.23 -16.77 7.03
N PRO A 39 1.26 -17.70 7.05
CA PRO A 39 0.50 -18.06 5.86
C PRO A 39 -0.53 -16.98 5.51
N GLY A 40 -0.63 -16.62 4.23
CA GLY A 40 -1.59 -15.61 3.77
C GLY A 40 -1.77 -15.53 2.26
N TYR A 41 -2.11 -14.34 1.75
CA TYR A 41 -2.29 -14.13 0.32
C TYR A 41 -0.98 -14.35 -0.44
N PHE A 42 0.09 -13.74 0.08
CA PHE A 42 1.45 -14.20 -0.09
C PHE A 42 1.98 -14.69 1.25
N ASP A 43 2.57 -15.88 1.24
CA ASP A 43 3.21 -16.44 2.43
C ASP A 43 4.47 -15.63 2.77
N LEU A 44 4.61 -15.32 4.06
CA LEU A 44 5.76 -14.60 4.59
C LEU A 44 6.59 -15.54 5.46
N TYR A 45 7.91 -15.39 5.39
CA TYR A 45 8.85 -16.14 6.22
C TYR A 45 9.82 -15.16 6.87
N TRP A 46 9.82 -15.12 8.21
CA TRP A 46 10.68 -14.24 8.99
C TRP A 46 11.96 -14.95 9.45
N ASP A 47 13.10 -14.48 8.94
CA ASP A 47 14.45 -14.89 9.35
C ASP A 47 14.93 -13.96 10.46
N ASP A 48 14.59 -14.29 11.71
CA ASP A 48 14.94 -13.50 12.90
C ASP A 48 16.46 -13.31 13.06
N ALA A 49 17.24 -14.32 12.68
CA ALA A 49 18.70 -14.30 12.83
C ALA A 49 19.37 -13.25 11.94
N LYS A 50 18.79 -12.94 10.77
CA LYS A 50 19.31 -11.95 9.83
C LYS A 50 18.42 -10.71 9.70
N GLY A 51 17.25 -10.69 10.35
CA GLY A 51 16.29 -9.61 10.26
C GLY A 51 15.65 -9.46 8.86
N ARG A 52 15.43 -10.58 8.15
CA ARG A 52 14.95 -10.57 6.76
C ARG A 52 13.52 -11.08 6.67
N LEU A 53 12.72 -10.42 5.84
CA LEU A 53 11.38 -10.89 5.49
C LEU A 53 11.37 -11.43 4.07
N ILE A 54 11.12 -12.73 3.94
CA ILE A 54 11.05 -13.43 2.68
C ILE A 54 9.59 -13.56 2.27
N ILE A 55 9.29 -13.32 0.99
CA ILE A 55 7.96 -13.54 0.41
C ILE A 55 8.02 -14.76 -0.51
N GLY A 56 7.08 -15.69 -0.35
CA GLY A 56 6.82 -16.77 -1.29
C GLY A 56 5.88 -16.30 -2.40
N VAL A 57 6.39 -16.24 -3.62
CA VAL A 57 5.63 -15.85 -4.83
C VAL A 57 5.23 -17.11 -5.59
N ASP A 58 3.96 -17.44 -5.53
CA ASP A 58 3.30 -18.58 -6.17
C ASP A 58 2.35 -18.16 -7.31
N LYS A 59 2.12 -16.85 -7.47
CA LYS A 59 1.19 -16.25 -8.43
C LYS A 59 1.94 -15.28 -9.34
N PHE A 60 2.02 -15.62 -10.63
CA PHE A 60 2.59 -14.79 -11.69
C PHE A 60 1.49 -14.46 -12.70
N ALA A 61 1.55 -13.27 -13.31
CA ALA A 61 0.49 -12.76 -14.20
C ALA A 61 -0.91 -12.70 -13.54
N GLU A 62 -0.94 -12.57 -12.21
CA GLU A 62 -2.16 -12.33 -11.44
C GLU A 62 -1.98 -11.00 -10.69
N PRO A 63 -2.62 -9.92 -11.15
CA PRO A 63 -2.52 -8.62 -10.49
C PRO A 63 -3.13 -8.62 -9.09
N PHE A 64 -2.57 -7.80 -8.21
CA PHE A 64 -3.03 -7.57 -6.85
C PHE A 64 -2.90 -6.09 -6.49
N LEU A 65 -3.52 -5.65 -5.39
CA LEU A 65 -3.34 -4.28 -4.90
C LEU A 65 -2.16 -4.21 -3.95
N TYR A 66 -1.27 -3.27 -4.22
CA TYR A 66 -0.27 -2.81 -3.29
C TYR A 66 -0.68 -1.45 -2.73
N GLN A 67 -0.92 -1.39 -1.42
CA GLN A 67 -1.25 -0.16 -0.71
C GLN A 67 -0.09 0.20 0.24
N SER A 68 0.49 1.38 0.06
CA SER A 68 1.35 1.99 1.09
C SER A 68 0.53 2.82 2.07
N SER A 69 0.93 2.89 3.33
CA SER A 69 0.32 3.76 4.33
C SER A 69 1.30 4.09 5.46
N LEU A 70 0.96 5.11 6.24
CA LEU A 70 1.77 5.59 7.35
C LEU A 70 1.12 5.14 8.67
N ALA A 71 1.46 3.94 9.15
CA ALA A 71 0.91 3.39 10.39
C ALA A 71 1.18 4.30 11.60
N ARG A 72 2.36 4.95 11.63
CA ARG A 72 2.73 5.98 12.61
C ARG A 72 3.41 7.15 11.89
N GLY A 73 2.83 8.34 12.04
CA GLY A 73 3.36 9.58 11.46
C GLY A 73 4.09 10.45 12.48
N ILE A 74 4.30 11.72 12.12
CA ILE A 74 5.08 12.68 12.93
C ILE A 74 4.22 13.70 13.68
N GLY A 75 2.90 13.73 13.43
CA GLY A 75 1.96 14.57 14.19
C GLY A 75 2.00 16.07 13.89
N SER A 76 2.66 16.49 12.80
CA SER A 76 2.60 17.87 12.29
C SER A 76 1.44 18.03 11.31
N ASN A 77 0.53 18.97 11.61
CA ASN A 77 -0.60 19.27 10.73
C ASN A 77 -0.15 19.94 9.43
N ASP A 78 0.85 20.83 9.51
CA ASP A 78 1.40 21.55 8.35
C ASP A 78 2.09 20.57 7.40
N ILE A 79 2.92 19.67 7.93
CA ILE A 79 3.55 18.63 7.12
C ILE A 79 2.54 17.60 6.66
N GLY A 80 1.52 17.26 7.45
CA GLY A 80 0.44 16.36 7.03
C GLY A 80 0.88 14.90 6.84
N LEU A 81 1.80 14.44 7.68
CA LEU A 81 2.23 13.04 7.77
C LEU A 81 1.62 12.42 9.03
N ASP A 82 0.33 12.12 8.93
CA ASP A 82 -0.51 11.66 10.05
C ASP A 82 -0.45 10.15 10.26
N ARG A 83 -0.63 9.73 11.52
CA ARG A 83 -0.89 8.33 11.87
C ARG A 83 -2.13 7.82 11.12
N GLY A 84 -1.98 6.72 10.40
CA GLY A 84 -3.02 6.06 9.64
C GLY A 84 -3.33 6.65 8.27
N GLN A 85 -2.50 7.58 7.79
CA GLN A 85 -2.65 8.16 6.47
C GLN A 85 -2.42 7.11 5.38
N LEU A 86 -3.37 6.98 4.45
CA LEU A 86 -3.18 6.16 3.26
C LEU A 86 -2.23 6.85 2.27
N GLY A 87 -1.34 6.08 1.67
CA GLY A 87 -0.48 6.45 0.56
C GLY A 87 -1.09 6.02 -0.79
N SER A 88 -0.22 5.73 -1.76
CA SER A 88 -0.65 5.29 -3.08
C SER A 88 -1.24 3.87 -3.06
N THR A 89 -2.38 3.71 -3.71
CA THR A 89 -2.92 2.40 -4.11
C THR A 89 -2.43 2.09 -5.53
N LYS A 90 -1.84 0.92 -5.74
CA LYS A 90 -1.30 0.49 -7.04
C LYS A 90 -1.83 -0.88 -7.40
N VAL A 91 -2.26 -1.10 -8.64
CA VAL A 91 -2.46 -2.46 -9.18
C VAL A 91 -1.12 -2.91 -9.72
N VAL A 92 -0.59 -3.98 -9.15
CA VAL A 92 0.74 -4.50 -9.43
C VAL A 92 0.70 -5.99 -9.69
N GLU A 93 1.70 -6.50 -10.38
CA GLU A 93 1.90 -7.93 -10.58
C GLU A 93 3.37 -8.32 -10.52
N PHE A 94 3.63 -9.60 -10.23
CA PHE A 94 4.96 -10.15 -10.29
C PHE A 94 5.25 -10.71 -11.68
N GLU A 95 6.36 -10.26 -12.27
CA GLU A 95 6.87 -10.76 -13.54
C GLU A 95 8.27 -11.35 -13.38
N ARG A 96 8.50 -12.53 -13.96
CA ARG A 96 9.82 -13.15 -13.95
C ARG A 96 10.65 -12.66 -15.14
N SER A 97 11.83 -12.11 -14.87
CA SER A 97 12.81 -11.72 -15.89
C SER A 97 14.19 -12.25 -15.54
N GLY A 98 14.54 -13.41 -16.12
CA GLY A 98 15.79 -14.11 -15.83
C GLY A 98 15.93 -14.46 -14.34
N PRO A 99 16.97 -13.99 -13.64
CA PRO A 99 17.19 -14.25 -12.21
C PRO A 99 16.41 -13.29 -11.28
N LYS A 100 15.56 -12.41 -11.83
CA LYS A 100 14.82 -11.42 -11.07
C LYS A 100 13.32 -11.66 -11.11
N ILE A 101 12.66 -11.29 -10.02
CA ILE A 101 11.23 -11.05 -10.00
C ILE A 101 11.00 -9.54 -9.98
N LEU A 102 10.33 -9.01 -10.99
CA LEU A 102 9.96 -7.60 -11.08
C LEU A 102 8.58 -7.43 -10.44
N LEU A 103 8.41 -6.35 -9.68
CA LEU A 103 7.09 -5.86 -9.29
C LEU A 103 6.72 -4.73 -10.24
N VAL A 104 5.75 -5.02 -11.10
CA VAL A 104 5.32 -4.13 -12.18
C VAL A 104 4.01 -3.48 -11.76
N GLU A 105 3.90 -2.16 -11.91
CA GLU A 105 2.67 -1.38 -11.71
C GLU A 105 1.98 -1.16 -13.06
N ASN A 106 0.71 -1.56 -13.12
CA ASN A 106 -0.10 -1.56 -14.33
C ASN A 106 -0.66 -0.16 -14.58
N ASN A 107 -0.64 0.28 -15.84
CA ASN A 107 -1.10 1.62 -16.19
C ASN A 107 -2.61 1.66 -16.42
N LEU A 108 -3.36 1.89 -15.35
CA LEU A 108 -4.81 1.88 -15.39
C LEU A 108 -5.45 3.18 -15.90
N ASN A 109 -4.66 4.15 -16.38
CA ASN A 109 -5.19 5.39 -16.95
C ASN A 109 -5.61 5.25 -18.42
N TYR A 110 -5.11 4.22 -19.11
CA TYR A 110 -5.36 3.92 -20.51
C TYR A 110 -5.70 2.44 -20.62
N ARG A 111 -6.85 2.10 -21.19
CA ARG A 111 -7.35 0.72 -21.25
C ARG A 111 -8.07 0.49 -22.57
N ALA A 112 -8.32 -0.75 -22.92
CA ALA A 112 -9.37 -1.15 -23.86
C ALA A 112 -10.32 -2.09 -23.14
N VAL A 113 -11.55 -1.65 -22.87
CA VAL A 113 -12.60 -2.51 -22.31
C VAL A 113 -13.30 -3.23 -23.47
N SER A 114 -12.65 -4.29 -23.93
CA SER A 114 -13.03 -5.07 -25.12
C SER A 114 -12.86 -6.56 -24.87
N ASP A 115 -13.58 -7.39 -25.61
CA ASP A 115 -13.34 -8.84 -25.67
C ASP A 115 -12.23 -9.20 -26.68
N ASP A 116 -11.72 -8.21 -27.45
CA ASP A 116 -10.63 -8.39 -28.42
C ASP A 116 -9.26 -8.26 -27.74
N VAL A 117 -8.55 -9.38 -27.67
CA VAL A 117 -7.21 -9.46 -27.06
C VAL A 117 -6.18 -8.63 -27.82
N ASP A 118 -6.28 -8.53 -29.15
CA ASP A 118 -5.32 -7.75 -29.94
C ASP A 118 -5.49 -6.24 -29.69
N GLU A 119 -6.73 -5.79 -29.45
CA GLU A 119 -7.03 -4.41 -29.07
C GLU A 119 -6.52 -4.09 -27.65
N GLN A 120 -6.69 -5.01 -26.70
CA GLN A 120 -6.12 -4.89 -25.35
C GLN A 120 -4.59 -4.80 -25.40
N ASN A 121 -3.95 -5.72 -26.14
CA ASN A 121 -2.48 -5.74 -26.30
C ASN A 121 -1.97 -4.47 -26.98
N ALA A 122 -2.69 -3.93 -27.97
CA ALA A 122 -2.27 -2.70 -28.63
C ALA A 122 -2.21 -1.51 -27.67
N VAL A 123 -3.12 -1.43 -26.69
CA VAL A 123 -3.07 -0.40 -25.63
C VAL A 123 -1.92 -0.67 -24.66
N ASP A 124 -1.78 -1.92 -24.22
CA ASP A 124 -0.70 -2.36 -23.32
C ASP A 124 0.69 -2.01 -23.88
N GLU A 125 0.94 -2.34 -25.15
CA GLU A 125 2.19 -2.03 -25.85
C GLU A 125 2.39 -0.53 -26.12
N SER A 126 1.30 0.26 -26.13
CA SER A 126 1.34 1.70 -26.39
C SER A 126 1.58 2.56 -25.16
N PHE A 127 1.24 2.06 -23.96
CA PHE A 127 1.35 2.82 -22.71
C PHE A 127 2.21 2.07 -21.69
N ALA A 128 3.36 2.68 -21.36
CA ALA A 128 4.34 2.05 -20.49
C ALA A 128 3.79 1.69 -19.09
N HIS A 129 4.20 0.50 -18.62
CA HIS A 129 4.13 0.08 -17.23
C HIS A 129 5.33 0.60 -16.43
N SER A 130 5.25 0.55 -15.10
CA SER A 130 6.35 0.97 -14.22
C SER A 130 6.86 -0.21 -13.40
N VAL A 131 8.12 -0.60 -13.60
CA VAL A 131 8.79 -1.52 -12.68
C VAL A 131 9.12 -0.77 -11.40
N ILE A 132 8.41 -1.04 -10.31
CA ILE A 132 8.57 -0.35 -9.03
C ILE A 132 9.59 -1.02 -8.10
N TRP A 133 9.94 -2.28 -8.37
CA TRP A 133 11.04 -2.98 -7.70
C TRP A 133 11.51 -4.18 -8.53
N GLY A 134 12.75 -4.61 -8.33
CA GLY A 134 13.30 -5.86 -8.86
C GLY A 134 13.95 -6.67 -7.76
N PHE A 135 13.35 -7.78 -7.39
CA PHE A 135 13.83 -8.71 -6.38
C PHE A 135 14.80 -9.72 -6.98
N GLU A 136 15.80 -10.11 -6.19
CA GLU A 136 16.64 -11.26 -6.49
C GLU A 136 15.98 -12.54 -5.99
N VAL A 137 15.98 -13.58 -6.83
CA VAL A 137 15.47 -14.89 -6.44
C VAL A 137 16.49 -15.54 -5.51
N ILE A 138 16.05 -15.88 -4.30
CA ILE A 138 16.90 -16.54 -3.30
C ILE A 138 16.64 -18.04 -3.22
N GLY A 139 15.60 -18.57 -3.88
CA GLY A 139 15.23 -19.97 -3.82
C GLY A 139 13.96 -20.28 -4.61
N GLU A 140 13.77 -21.53 -5.00
CA GLU A 140 12.54 -22.03 -5.63
C GLU A 140 12.19 -23.41 -5.07
N SER A 141 10.93 -23.62 -4.68
CA SER A 141 10.43 -24.93 -4.22
C SER A 141 8.94 -25.02 -4.41
N ASP A 142 8.47 -26.21 -4.77
CA ASP A 142 7.04 -26.55 -4.81
C ASP A 142 6.19 -25.58 -5.65
N GLY A 143 6.77 -25.01 -6.72
CA GLY A 143 6.10 -24.05 -7.60
C GLY A 143 6.15 -22.60 -7.12
N SER A 144 6.71 -22.34 -5.95
CA SER A 144 6.91 -20.99 -5.40
C SER A 144 8.34 -20.49 -5.63
N VAL A 145 8.47 -19.20 -5.89
CA VAL A 145 9.75 -18.47 -5.95
C VAL A 145 9.88 -17.62 -4.70
N TYR A 146 11.02 -17.71 -4.02
CA TYR A 146 11.28 -16.96 -2.79
C TYR A 146 12.14 -15.73 -3.09
N ILE A 147 11.71 -14.59 -2.56
CA ILE A 147 12.38 -13.30 -2.72
C ILE A 147 12.62 -12.64 -1.36
N ASP A 148 13.74 -11.96 -1.20
CA ASP A 148 13.99 -11.11 -0.03
C ASP A 148 13.34 -9.73 -0.24
N ALA A 149 12.35 -9.41 0.57
CA ALA A 149 11.59 -8.16 0.47
C ALA A 149 12.11 -7.05 1.40
N THR A 150 13.16 -7.31 2.19
CA THR A 150 13.58 -6.42 3.28
C THR A 150 13.87 -4.99 2.79
N ASP A 151 14.69 -4.85 1.76
CA ASP A 151 15.05 -3.54 1.19
C ASP A 151 13.87 -2.83 0.53
N PHE A 152 12.93 -3.59 -0.04
CA PHE A 152 11.70 -3.04 -0.61
C PHE A 152 10.79 -2.43 0.46
N LEU A 153 10.78 -2.99 1.67
CA LEU A 153 9.91 -2.57 2.76
C LEU A 153 10.44 -1.34 3.51
N ILE A 154 11.75 -1.19 3.61
CA ILE A 154 12.36 -0.05 4.35
C ILE A 154 12.59 1.20 3.49
N ARG A 155 12.28 1.15 2.20
CA ARG A 155 12.35 2.31 1.30
C ARG A 155 11.27 3.33 1.63
N ASP A 156 11.42 4.55 1.14
CA ASP A 156 10.37 5.57 1.20
C ASP A 156 9.19 5.23 0.25
N SER A 157 8.28 4.37 0.71
CA SER A 157 7.10 3.96 -0.06
C SER A 157 5.96 4.98 -0.02
N HIS A 158 6.08 6.03 0.81
CA HIS A 158 5.05 7.03 1.05
C HIS A 158 5.42 8.43 0.53
N GLY A 159 6.60 8.58 -0.07
CA GLY A 159 7.07 9.84 -0.67
C GLY A 159 7.36 10.94 0.35
N ILE A 160 7.77 10.55 1.56
CA ILE A 160 8.08 11.46 2.67
C ILE A 160 9.20 12.42 2.29
N ALA A 161 10.29 11.92 1.71
CA ALA A 161 11.44 12.73 1.31
C ALA A 161 11.03 13.81 0.30
N ALA A 162 10.34 13.41 -0.77
CA ALA A 162 9.86 14.32 -1.80
C ALA A 162 8.90 15.38 -1.23
N ARG A 163 8.03 14.97 -0.30
CA ARG A 163 7.11 15.88 0.39
C ARG A 163 7.86 16.92 1.21
N LEU A 164 8.81 16.51 2.07
CA LEU A 164 9.60 17.43 2.88
C LEU A 164 10.39 18.43 2.02
N THR A 165 11.00 17.97 0.93
CA THR A 165 11.67 18.85 -0.03
C THR A 165 10.70 19.85 -0.67
N SER A 166 9.51 19.40 -1.10
CA SER A 166 8.50 20.28 -1.69
C SER A 166 7.94 21.32 -0.71
N MET A 167 8.04 21.03 0.59
CA MET A 167 7.63 21.90 1.69
C MET A 167 8.76 22.73 2.27
N GLU A 168 9.97 22.68 1.69
CA GLU A 168 11.16 23.39 2.14
C GLU A 168 11.61 23.01 3.58
N GLU A 169 11.22 21.82 4.05
CA GLU A 169 11.56 21.31 5.38
C GLU A 169 12.96 20.68 5.45
N GLY A 170 13.55 20.39 4.29
CA GLY A 170 14.92 19.86 4.16
C GLY A 170 14.98 18.69 3.19
N GLU A 171 16.19 18.16 3.02
CA GLU A 171 16.45 16.96 2.24
C GLU A 171 16.73 15.79 3.18
N PHE A 172 15.90 14.74 3.09
CA PHE A 172 15.97 13.56 3.93
C PHE A 172 15.96 12.30 3.08
N VAL A 173 16.64 11.25 3.55
CA VAL A 173 16.64 9.92 2.95
C VAL A 173 16.46 8.84 4.02
N PRO A 174 15.83 7.70 3.68
CA PRO A 174 15.82 6.53 4.56
C PRO A 174 17.24 6.06 4.89
N ASP A 175 17.49 5.76 6.15
CA ASP A 175 18.73 5.16 6.65
C ASP A 175 18.49 3.68 6.94
N ALA A 176 19.01 2.83 6.06
CA ALA A 176 18.85 1.38 6.16
C ALA A 176 19.41 0.80 7.46
N THR A 177 20.47 1.41 8.04
CA THR A 177 21.08 0.92 9.28
C THR A 177 20.22 1.18 10.52
N ARG A 178 19.24 2.08 10.39
CA ARG A 178 18.27 2.46 11.44
C ARG A 178 16.83 2.11 11.04
N SER A 179 16.67 1.20 10.09
CA SER A 179 15.38 0.77 9.59
C SER A 179 15.29 -0.75 9.59
N ALA A 180 14.11 -1.29 9.83
CA ALA A 180 13.90 -2.73 9.93
C ALA A 180 12.42 -3.08 9.72
N VAL A 181 12.15 -4.36 9.43
CA VAL A 181 10.79 -4.89 9.49
C VAL A 181 10.31 -4.91 10.95
N TYR A 182 9.07 -4.48 11.18
CA TYR A 182 8.43 -4.42 12.48
C TYR A 182 7.43 -5.57 12.64
N MET A 183 7.93 -6.71 13.12
CA MET A 183 7.14 -7.94 13.26
C MET A 183 5.85 -7.84 14.10
N PRO A 184 5.75 -7.02 15.18
CA PRO A 184 4.52 -6.97 15.97
C PRO A 184 3.24 -6.63 15.20
N ASN A 185 3.35 -5.93 14.06
CA ASN A 185 2.24 -5.60 13.17
C ASN A 185 2.39 -6.20 11.76
N THR A 186 3.28 -7.19 11.60
CA THR A 186 3.38 -7.96 10.37
C THR A 186 2.52 -9.22 10.50
N LYS A 187 1.47 -9.32 9.68
CA LYS A 187 0.43 -10.36 9.76
C LYS A 187 0.01 -10.79 8.36
N ALA A 188 -0.31 -12.07 8.19
CA ALA A 188 -0.76 -12.62 6.92
C ALA A 188 -2.15 -13.24 7.08
N PHE A 189 -3.00 -13.05 6.08
CA PHE A 189 -4.38 -13.55 6.01
C PHE A 189 -4.69 -14.02 4.58
N PRO A 190 -5.72 -14.86 4.36
CA PRO A 190 -5.97 -15.46 3.04
C PRO A 190 -6.11 -14.48 1.85
N ASP A 191 -6.54 -13.25 2.11
CA ASP A 191 -6.81 -12.23 1.09
C ASP A 191 -5.91 -10.99 1.20
N ASN A 192 -5.04 -10.93 2.21
CA ASN A 192 -4.10 -9.83 2.39
C ASN A 192 -2.89 -10.22 3.24
N SER A 193 -1.71 -9.71 2.87
CA SER A 193 -0.50 -9.75 3.69
C SER A 193 -0.13 -8.32 4.10
N GLU A 194 -0.12 -8.07 5.41
CA GLU A 194 0.11 -6.77 6.04
C GLU A 194 1.51 -6.76 6.65
N ILE A 195 2.36 -5.80 6.26
CA ILE A 195 3.76 -5.75 6.68
C ILE A 195 4.07 -4.32 7.14
N GLU A 196 4.59 -4.19 8.36
CA GLU A 196 5.02 -2.89 8.90
C GLU A 196 6.55 -2.81 8.91
N ALA A 197 7.10 -1.66 8.56
CA ALA A 197 8.52 -1.35 8.65
C ALA A 197 8.72 -0.10 9.50
N ILE A 198 9.66 -0.17 10.44
CA ILE A 198 10.15 1.02 11.14
C ILE A 198 11.24 1.64 10.28
N VAL A 199 11.03 2.88 9.84
CA VAL A 199 11.92 3.55 8.88
C VAL A 199 12.38 4.87 9.45
N THR A 200 13.69 5.01 9.58
CA THR A 200 14.33 6.23 10.06
C THR A 200 14.82 7.04 8.87
N PHE A 201 14.42 8.30 8.81
CA PHE A 201 14.89 9.29 7.85
C PHE A 201 15.96 10.16 8.49
N THR A 202 16.93 10.55 7.67
CA THR A 202 18.09 11.33 8.10
C THR A 202 18.39 12.39 7.06
N GLY A 203 18.76 13.58 7.50
CA GLY A 203 18.84 14.70 6.60
C GLY A 203 19.28 16.00 7.24
N GLN A 204 19.24 17.06 6.45
CA GLN A 204 19.53 18.42 6.89
C GLN A 204 18.21 19.20 6.97
N PRO A 205 17.73 19.53 8.18
CA PRO A 205 16.51 20.30 8.35
C PRO A 205 16.73 21.74 7.91
N THR A 206 15.80 22.29 7.12
CA THR A 206 15.80 23.71 6.72
C THR A 206 14.53 24.45 7.10
N GLY A 207 13.46 23.71 7.42
CA GLY A 207 12.16 24.29 7.76
C GLY A 207 11.91 24.42 9.25
N GLU A 208 10.75 24.98 9.57
CA GLU A 208 10.36 25.33 10.93
C GLU A 208 9.41 24.30 11.56
N TYR A 209 8.76 23.44 10.76
CA TYR A 209 7.74 22.54 11.28
C TYR A 209 8.32 21.29 11.91
N LEU A 210 9.28 20.63 11.27
CA LEU A 210 9.89 19.40 11.78
C LEU A 210 10.42 19.56 13.22
N PRO A 211 11.26 20.56 13.54
CA PRO A 211 11.82 20.73 14.89
C PRO A 211 10.77 20.91 16.01
N THR A 212 9.52 21.23 15.67
CA THR A 212 8.45 21.42 16.67
C THR A 212 7.79 20.11 17.10
N VAL A 213 7.96 19.03 16.34
CA VAL A 213 7.26 17.76 16.57
C VAL A 213 8.19 16.56 16.76
N ILE A 214 9.49 16.70 16.45
CA ILE A 214 10.48 15.63 16.65
C ILE A 214 11.61 16.04 17.61
N PRO A 215 12.17 15.11 18.41
CA PRO A 215 13.24 15.43 19.36
C PRO A 215 14.57 15.86 18.72
N ASP A 216 14.90 15.29 17.55
CA ASP A 216 16.10 15.58 16.77
C ASP A 216 15.66 15.93 15.34
N ALA A 217 15.94 17.16 14.90
CA ALA A 217 15.50 17.63 13.59
C ALA A 217 16.25 16.97 12.43
N GLU A 218 17.45 16.42 12.67
CA GLU A 218 18.26 15.75 11.65
C GLU A 218 17.86 14.27 11.48
N SER A 219 17.03 13.74 12.38
CA SER A 219 16.60 12.35 12.31
C SER A 219 15.23 12.10 12.94
N PHE A 220 14.32 11.53 12.14
CA PHE A 220 13.01 11.10 12.63
C PHE A 220 12.65 9.71 12.13
N THR A 221 11.80 9.02 12.88
CA THR A 221 11.36 7.66 12.57
C THR A 221 9.85 7.63 12.39
N VAL A 222 9.42 6.92 11.36
CA VAL A 222 8.01 6.64 11.06
C VAL A 222 7.80 5.14 10.96
N HIS A 223 6.54 4.72 10.92
CA HIS A 223 6.19 3.34 10.60
C HIS A 223 5.45 3.34 9.26
N LEU A 224 6.11 2.77 8.24
CA LEU A 224 5.53 2.53 6.93
C LEU A 224 4.83 1.19 6.94
N HIS A 225 3.71 1.10 6.25
CA HIS A 225 2.90 -0.10 6.21
C HIS A 225 2.56 -0.46 4.78
N HIS A 226 2.72 -1.74 4.47
CA HIS A 226 2.60 -2.33 3.14
C HIS A 226 1.51 -3.38 3.20
N SER A 227 0.47 -3.19 2.41
CA SER A 227 -0.60 -4.18 2.26
C SER A 227 -0.54 -4.76 0.86
N LEU A 228 -0.39 -6.08 0.75
CA LEU A 228 -0.49 -6.85 -0.49
C LEU A 228 -1.85 -7.55 -0.47
N ILE A 229 -2.79 -7.07 -1.29
CA ILE A 229 -4.22 -7.39 -1.15
C ILE A 229 -4.72 -8.06 -2.43
N ARG A 230 -5.41 -9.19 -2.29
CA ARG A 230 -6.11 -9.85 -3.40
C ARG A 230 -7.09 -8.86 -4.06
N LEU A 231 -7.07 -8.77 -5.39
CA LEU A 231 -8.08 -8.00 -6.09
C LEU A 231 -9.49 -8.61 -5.89
N PRO A 232 -10.55 -7.78 -5.82
CA PRO A 232 -11.92 -8.27 -5.83
C PRO A 232 -12.21 -9.07 -7.11
N ASP A 233 -13.20 -9.97 -7.00
CA ASP A 233 -13.76 -10.68 -8.15
C ASP A 233 -14.46 -9.73 -9.14
N ASP A 234 -14.82 -10.28 -10.30
CA ASP A 234 -15.50 -9.53 -11.37
C ASP A 234 -17.03 -9.43 -11.15
N ASP A 235 -17.58 -9.90 -10.02
CA ASP A 235 -19.02 -9.79 -9.66
C ASP A 235 -19.33 -8.45 -8.96
N PHE A 236 -18.83 -7.37 -9.54
CA PHE A 236 -19.11 -6.00 -9.13
C PHE A 236 -19.55 -5.16 -10.33
N GLU A 237 -20.71 -4.54 -10.21
CA GLU A 237 -21.21 -3.59 -11.22
C GLU A 237 -20.67 -2.18 -10.90
N PRO A 238 -19.77 -1.60 -11.72
CA PRO A 238 -19.27 -0.25 -11.51
C PRO A 238 -20.40 0.78 -11.52
N LEU A 239 -20.30 1.81 -10.68
CA LEU A 239 -21.23 2.93 -10.71
C LEU A 239 -20.71 3.96 -11.70
N ALA A 240 -21.44 4.26 -12.77
CA ALA A 240 -21.09 5.39 -13.64
C ALA A 240 -21.05 6.70 -12.82
N TYR A 241 -19.99 7.49 -13.00
CA TYR A 241 -19.82 8.75 -12.28
C TYR A 241 -20.76 9.83 -12.83
N GLU A 242 -21.61 10.38 -11.96
CA GLU A 242 -22.47 11.53 -12.28
C GLU A 242 -22.09 12.71 -11.37
N PRO A 243 -21.53 13.81 -11.91
CA PRO A 243 -21.06 14.94 -11.11
C PRO A 243 -22.13 15.60 -10.21
N ARG A 244 -23.41 15.49 -10.58
CA ARG A 244 -24.53 16.03 -9.79
C ARG A 244 -25.00 15.12 -8.64
N SER A 245 -24.48 13.90 -8.56
CA SER A 245 -24.92 12.90 -7.58
C SER A 245 -24.34 13.10 -6.17
N GLY A 246 -23.26 13.87 -6.05
CA GLY A 246 -22.50 14.00 -4.78
C GLY A 246 -21.61 12.78 -4.45
N VAL A 247 -21.57 11.76 -5.31
CA VAL A 247 -20.63 10.63 -5.20
C VAL A 247 -19.21 11.11 -5.53
N ILE A 248 -18.20 10.51 -4.90
CA ILE A 248 -16.80 10.78 -5.21
C ILE A 248 -16.37 9.89 -6.39
N GLY A 249 -15.86 10.50 -7.46
CA GLY A 249 -15.32 9.78 -8.62
C GLY A 249 -13.96 9.10 -8.34
N LEU A 250 -13.52 8.21 -9.23
CA LEU A 250 -12.23 7.51 -9.10
C LEU A 250 -11.01 8.43 -9.05
N GLY A 251 -11.10 9.70 -9.47
CA GLY A 251 -10.17 10.77 -9.13
C GLY A 251 -10.94 11.99 -8.60
N PHE A 252 -10.39 12.73 -7.64
CA PHE A 252 -11.05 13.95 -7.13
C PHE A 252 -11.04 15.01 -8.24
N GLY A 253 -12.15 15.14 -8.97
CA GLY A 253 -12.26 16.04 -10.13
C GLY A 253 -11.63 15.53 -11.43
N ASP A 254 -11.21 14.25 -11.49
CA ASP A 254 -10.51 13.69 -12.66
C ASP A 254 -11.40 12.79 -13.53
N SER A 255 -11.04 12.66 -14.81
CA SER A 255 -11.88 12.11 -15.89
C SER A 255 -11.98 10.57 -15.93
N GLY A 256 -11.63 9.87 -14.84
CA GLY A 256 -11.51 8.42 -14.80
C GLY A 256 -10.36 7.90 -15.68
N PHE A 257 -10.61 6.91 -16.54
CA PHE A 257 -9.62 6.36 -17.47
C PHE A 257 -10.03 6.60 -18.92
N ARG A 258 -9.07 6.47 -19.85
CA ARG A 258 -9.34 6.51 -21.29
C ARG A 258 -9.54 5.11 -21.83
N ASP A 259 -10.71 4.85 -22.40
CA ASP A 259 -11.07 3.56 -22.99
C ASP A 259 -10.93 3.59 -24.52
N TYR A 260 -9.85 3.02 -25.04
CA TYR A 260 -9.54 2.97 -26.47
C TYR A 260 -10.40 1.99 -27.27
N ALA A 261 -11.22 1.16 -26.60
CA ALA A 261 -12.27 0.38 -27.24
C ALA A 261 -13.55 1.20 -27.51
N THR A 262 -13.58 2.47 -27.09
CA THR A 262 -14.74 3.35 -27.27
C THR A 262 -15.06 3.56 -28.75
N PRO A 263 -16.33 3.36 -29.19
CA PRO A 263 -16.75 3.62 -30.56
C PRO A 263 -16.50 5.06 -31.02
N ILE A 264 -16.26 5.24 -32.31
CA ILE A 264 -16.10 6.57 -32.91
C ILE A 264 -17.35 7.42 -32.66
N GLY A 265 -17.13 8.59 -32.06
CA GLY A 265 -18.19 9.56 -31.76
C GLY A 265 -18.63 9.55 -30.29
N GLU A 266 -18.22 8.55 -29.51
CA GLU A 266 -18.47 8.48 -28.07
C GLU A 266 -17.31 9.08 -27.25
N PRO A 267 -17.54 9.52 -26.00
CA PRO A 267 -16.49 10.06 -25.15
C PRO A 267 -15.48 8.99 -24.73
N LEU A 268 -14.19 9.20 -25.04
CA LEU A 268 -13.09 8.31 -24.66
C LEU A 268 -12.92 8.16 -23.15
N ASN A 269 -13.30 9.19 -22.39
CA ASN A 269 -13.10 9.22 -20.95
C ASN A 269 -14.25 8.50 -20.24
N VAL A 270 -13.93 7.46 -19.48
CA VAL A 270 -14.84 6.67 -18.67
C VAL A 270 -14.55 6.91 -17.21
N ALA A 271 -15.56 7.34 -16.44
CA ALA A 271 -15.42 7.63 -15.03
C ALA A 271 -16.41 6.80 -14.19
N TYR A 272 -15.89 6.18 -13.12
CA TYR A 272 -16.69 5.50 -12.11
C TYR A 272 -16.76 6.27 -10.79
N GLY A 273 -17.91 6.18 -10.13
CA GLY A 273 -18.13 6.60 -8.76
C GLY A 273 -17.73 5.51 -7.78
N ARG A 274 -17.22 5.92 -6.61
CA ARG A 274 -16.82 5.00 -5.55
C ARG A 274 -18.03 4.50 -4.78
N LYS A 275 -18.16 3.18 -4.59
CA LYS A 275 -19.20 2.59 -3.72
C LYS A 275 -18.74 1.30 -3.05
N PHE A 276 -19.29 1.03 -1.87
CA PHE A 276 -19.19 -0.29 -1.24
C PHE A 276 -20.04 -1.31 -2.02
N ARG A 277 -19.58 -2.56 -2.06
CA ARG A 277 -20.40 -3.69 -2.49
C ARG A 277 -21.49 -3.94 -1.45
N LEU A 278 -22.73 -3.70 -1.84
CA LEU A 278 -23.89 -3.91 -0.97
C LEU A 278 -25.00 -4.58 -1.74
N LYS A 279 -25.33 -5.82 -1.36
CA LYS A 279 -26.43 -6.62 -1.93
C LYS A 279 -27.42 -6.97 -0.82
N LYS A 280 -28.72 -6.91 -1.10
CA LYS A 280 -29.76 -7.43 -0.19
C LYS A 280 -29.71 -8.95 -0.16
N LYS A 281 -29.88 -9.57 1.02
CA LYS A 281 -30.08 -11.03 1.13
C LYS A 281 -31.32 -11.50 0.36
N ASP A 282 -32.41 -10.74 0.45
CA ASP A 282 -33.61 -10.91 -0.37
C ASP A 282 -33.80 -9.68 -1.27
N PRO A 283 -33.41 -9.76 -2.56
CA PRO A 283 -33.57 -8.66 -3.51
C PRO A 283 -35.02 -8.26 -3.79
N ALA A 284 -35.97 -9.18 -3.58
CA ALA A 284 -37.40 -8.92 -3.83
C ALA A 284 -38.10 -8.26 -2.63
N ALA A 285 -37.51 -8.34 -1.44
CA ALA A 285 -38.07 -7.72 -0.25
C ALA A 285 -37.90 -6.20 -0.24
N ALA A 286 -38.97 -5.49 0.16
CA ALA A 286 -38.94 -4.04 0.38
C ALA A 286 -37.85 -3.66 1.42
N VAL A 287 -37.76 -4.43 2.51
CA VAL A 287 -36.72 -4.32 3.52
C VAL A 287 -35.98 -5.66 3.63
N SER A 288 -34.65 -5.63 3.54
CA SER A 288 -33.80 -6.81 3.70
C SER A 288 -32.50 -6.45 4.41
N GLU A 289 -31.95 -7.39 5.17
CA GLU A 289 -30.56 -7.30 5.62
C GLU A 289 -29.60 -7.31 4.42
N ALA A 290 -28.41 -6.73 4.59
CA ALA A 290 -27.32 -6.86 3.64
C ALA A 290 -26.70 -8.26 3.71
N VAL A 291 -26.21 -8.77 2.58
CA VAL A 291 -25.39 -9.99 2.53
C VAL A 291 -24.13 -9.78 3.39
N GLU A 292 -23.44 -8.66 3.15
CA GLU A 292 -22.33 -8.17 3.95
C GLU A 292 -22.62 -6.74 4.41
N PRO A 293 -22.77 -6.49 5.72
CA PRO A 293 -22.97 -5.14 6.23
C PRO A 293 -21.66 -4.34 6.20
N ILE A 294 -21.77 -3.04 5.98
CA ILE A 294 -20.67 -2.09 6.10
C ILE A 294 -20.46 -1.79 7.59
N ILE A 295 -19.37 -2.29 8.15
CA ILE A 295 -19.03 -2.06 9.56
C ILE A 295 -17.81 -1.14 9.62
N TYR A 296 -17.98 0.02 10.23
CA TYR A 296 -16.88 0.90 10.63
C TYR A 296 -16.51 0.67 12.09
N TYR A 297 -15.21 0.62 12.37
CA TYR A 297 -14.67 0.44 13.69
C TYR A 297 -14.01 1.74 14.18
N VAL A 298 -14.44 2.25 15.32
CA VAL A 298 -13.82 3.39 15.98
C VAL A 298 -12.58 2.93 16.71
N ASP A 299 -11.47 3.63 16.48
CA ASP A 299 -10.19 3.38 17.15
C ASP A 299 -10.31 3.55 18.66
N ARG A 300 -9.75 2.57 19.39
CA ARG A 300 -9.70 2.56 20.85
C ARG A 300 -8.91 3.73 21.43
N GLY A 301 -7.99 4.31 20.66
CA GLY A 301 -7.22 5.49 21.02
C GLY A 301 -8.08 6.75 21.24
N ALA A 302 -9.33 6.78 20.75
CA ALA A 302 -10.24 7.87 21.06
C ALA A 302 -10.59 7.89 22.57
N PRO A 303 -10.39 9.02 23.27
CA PRO A 303 -10.72 9.13 24.68
C PRO A 303 -12.23 9.32 24.90
N GLU A 304 -12.75 8.97 26.07
CA GLU A 304 -14.10 9.41 26.47
C GLU A 304 -14.11 10.90 26.81
N PRO A 305 -15.21 11.63 26.54
CA PRO A 305 -16.49 11.16 25.97
C PRO A 305 -16.52 11.12 24.43
N VAL A 306 -15.42 11.47 23.76
CA VAL A 306 -15.35 11.62 22.30
C VAL A 306 -15.60 10.30 21.60
N ARG A 307 -15.06 9.20 22.11
CA ARG A 307 -15.28 7.85 21.56
C ARG A 307 -16.76 7.46 21.51
N SER A 308 -17.48 7.64 22.61
CA SER A 308 -18.93 7.39 22.64
C SER A 308 -19.68 8.25 21.62
N ALA A 309 -19.32 9.54 21.53
CA ALA A 309 -19.92 10.46 20.56
C ALA A 309 -19.60 10.08 19.09
N LEU A 310 -18.39 9.59 18.80
CA LEU A 310 -18.01 9.10 17.47
C LEU A 310 -18.84 7.88 17.07
N ILE A 311 -19.00 6.91 17.98
CA ILE A 311 -19.80 5.71 17.73
C ILE A 311 -21.27 6.11 17.48
N GLU A 312 -21.84 6.94 18.35
CA GLU A 312 -23.23 7.38 18.22
C GLU A 312 -23.47 8.19 16.94
N GLY A 313 -22.67 9.24 16.72
CA GLY A 313 -22.84 10.14 15.59
C GLY A 313 -22.62 9.45 14.24
N ALA A 314 -21.61 8.58 14.12
CA ALA A 314 -21.40 7.81 12.91
C ALA A 314 -22.51 6.76 12.68
N SER A 315 -23.12 6.23 13.74
CA SER A 315 -24.24 5.28 13.62
C SER A 315 -25.49 5.90 12.98
N TRP A 316 -25.64 7.22 12.98
CA TRP A 316 -26.77 7.89 12.33
C TRP A 316 -26.83 7.66 10.82
N TRP A 317 -25.70 7.34 10.17
CA TRP A 317 -25.69 6.98 8.74
C TRP A 317 -26.57 5.78 8.43
N ASN A 318 -26.80 4.87 9.39
CA ASN A 318 -27.70 3.73 9.19
C ASN A 318 -29.14 4.16 8.84
N GLN A 319 -29.59 5.35 9.27
CA GLN A 319 -30.90 5.88 8.90
C GLN A 319 -31.07 6.04 7.38
N ALA A 320 -29.99 6.40 6.67
CA ALA A 320 -30.01 6.51 5.21
C ALA A 320 -30.11 5.13 4.54
N PHE A 321 -29.44 4.12 5.09
CA PHE A 321 -29.52 2.74 4.61
C PHE A 321 -30.90 2.13 4.89
N GLU A 322 -31.49 2.41 6.06
CA GLU A 322 -32.87 2.02 6.40
C GLU A 322 -33.88 2.64 5.44
N ALA A 323 -33.73 3.93 5.13
CA ALA A 323 -34.56 4.61 4.13
C ALA A 323 -34.39 4.02 2.71
N ALA A 324 -33.20 3.49 2.40
CA ALA A 324 -32.92 2.76 1.16
C ALA A 324 -33.45 1.30 1.17
N GLY A 325 -34.15 0.89 2.23
CA GLY A 325 -34.75 -0.44 2.35
C GLY A 325 -33.77 -1.52 2.83
N TYR A 326 -32.67 -1.14 3.45
CA TYR A 326 -31.80 -2.07 4.15
C TYR A 326 -32.17 -2.18 5.64
N LYS A 327 -31.84 -3.31 6.25
CA LYS A 327 -31.87 -3.48 7.70
C LYS A 327 -30.46 -3.71 8.21
N ASP A 328 -30.02 -2.91 9.18
CA ASP A 328 -28.70 -3.01 9.85
C ASP A 328 -27.50 -3.10 8.89
N ALA A 329 -27.59 -2.48 7.72
CA ALA A 329 -26.55 -2.56 6.69
C ALA A 329 -25.34 -1.66 6.97
N PHE A 330 -25.48 -0.64 7.82
CA PHE A 330 -24.37 0.20 8.25
C PHE A 330 -24.26 0.17 9.77
N GLN A 331 -23.10 -0.20 10.28
CA GLN A 331 -22.87 -0.40 11.71
C GLN A 331 -21.59 0.30 12.14
N VAL A 332 -21.58 0.83 13.37
CA VAL A 332 -20.38 1.40 13.96
C VAL A 332 -20.09 0.71 15.29
N LYS A 333 -18.88 0.21 15.44
CA LYS A 333 -18.45 -0.59 16.60
C LYS A 333 -17.11 -0.09 17.12
N LEU A 334 -16.75 -0.49 18.33
CA LEU A 334 -15.38 -0.31 18.82
C LEU A 334 -14.45 -1.31 18.13
N LEU A 335 -13.27 -0.88 17.68
CA LEU A 335 -12.26 -1.77 17.13
C LEU A 335 -11.90 -2.87 18.15
N PRO A 336 -11.80 -4.16 17.76
CA PRO A 336 -11.32 -5.21 18.67
C PRO A 336 -9.88 -4.95 19.15
N GLU A 337 -9.48 -5.53 20.29
CA GLU A 337 -8.19 -5.19 20.95
C GLU A 337 -6.95 -5.61 20.16
N ASP A 338 -7.03 -6.69 19.40
CA ASP A 338 -5.90 -7.28 18.67
C ASP A 338 -5.89 -6.97 17.17
N VAL A 339 -6.84 -6.16 16.70
CA VAL A 339 -6.96 -5.77 15.29
C VAL A 339 -6.09 -4.57 15.02
N ASP A 340 -5.24 -4.70 14.01
CA ASP A 340 -4.46 -3.57 13.50
C ASP A 340 -5.38 -2.62 12.71
N PRO A 341 -5.41 -1.31 13.03
CA PRO A 341 -6.12 -0.31 12.23
C PRO A 341 -5.73 -0.26 10.74
N MET A 342 -4.56 -0.78 10.35
CA MET A 342 -4.09 -0.84 8.97
C MET A 342 -4.67 -2.02 8.18
N ASP A 343 -5.03 -3.13 8.84
CA ASP A 343 -5.59 -4.33 8.20
C ASP A 343 -6.77 -4.03 7.26
N VAL A 344 -6.63 -4.36 5.98
CA VAL A 344 -7.63 -4.02 4.94
C VAL A 344 -9.04 -4.53 5.26
N ARG A 345 -9.16 -5.61 6.03
CA ARG A 345 -10.44 -6.27 6.34
C ARG A 345 -11.36 -5.43 7.23
N TYR A 346 -10.86 -4.34 7.80
CA TYR A 346 -11.61 -3.49 8.72
C TYR A 346 -11.69 -2.06 8.18
N ASN A 347 -12.92 -1.54 8.04
CA ASN A 347 -13.13 -0.10 7.85
C ASN A 347 -12.90 0.61 9.19
N VAL A 348 -12.12 1.68 9.22
CA VAL A 348 -11.69 2.29 10.49
C VAL A 348 -11.92 3.79 10.51
N ILE A 349 -12.53 4.26 11.59
CA ILE A 349 -12.52 5.66 12.04
C ILE A 349 -11.37 5.77 13.05
N GLN A 350 -10.21 6.22 12.58
CA GLN A 350 -8.99 6.26 13.35
C GLN A 350 -8.82 7.60 14.06
N TRP A 351 -8.46 7.55 15.34
CA TRP A 351 -8.21 8.73 16.14
C TRP A 351 -6.76 9.19 15.97
N VAL A 352 -6.58 10.45 15.58
CA VAL A 352 -5.27 11.05 15.31
C VAL A 352 -5.04 12.26 16.20
N HIS A 353 -3.86 12.32 16.82
CA HIS A 353 -3.36 13.50 17.51
C HIS A 353 -2.43 14.28 16.58
N ARG A 354 -2.58 15.62 16.62
CA ARG A 354 -1.72 16.57 15.90
C ARG A 354 -1.28 17.66 16.88
N SER A 355 -0.15 18.30 16.59
CA SER A 355 0.37 19.43 17.37
C SER A 355 -0.57 20.62 17.39
N THR A 356 -1.39 20.79 16.34
CA THR A 356 -2.42 21.81 16.21
C THR A 356 -3.77 21.19 15.87
N ARG A 357 -4.85 22.00 15.88
CA ARG A 357 -6.18 21.53 15.50
C ARG A 357 -6.21 21.20 14.00
N GLY A 358 -6.50 19.95 13.68
CA GLY A 358 -6.73 19.51 12.29
C GLY A 358 -8.20 19.23 11.98
N TRP A 359 -8.42 18.78 10.74
CA TRP A 359 -9.70 18.32 10.19
C TRP A 359 -9.68 16.80 10.00
N SER A 360 -10.85 16.23 9.74
CA SER A 360 -10.92 14.81 9.37
C SER A 360 -10.62 14.63 7.88
N TYR A 361 -10.03 13.49 7.55
CA TYR A 361 -9.87 13.04 6.16
C TYR A 361 -10.69 11.78 5.95
N GLY A 362 -11.56 11.81 4.93
CA GLY A 362 -12.25 10.61 4.46
C GLY A 362 -11.53 10.05 3.23
N GLY A 363 -11.21 8.77 3.28
CA GLY A 363 -10.56 8.05 2.19
C GLY A 363 -10.87 6.55 2.25
N GLY A 364 -10.07 5.78 1.53
CA GLY A 364 -10.22 4.34 1.51
C GLY A 364 -9.27 3.68 0.51
N ILE A 365 -9.18 2.37 0.62
CA ILE A 365 -8.55 1.50 -0.38
C ILE A 365 -9.65 1.13 -1.38
N ILE A 366 -9.42 1.51 -2.63
CA ILE A 366 -10.40 1.41 -3.72
C ILE A 366 -9.80 0.54 -4.80
N ASP A 367 -10.59 -0.36 -5.39
CA ASP A 367 -10.20 -0.99 -6.65
C ASP A 367 -10.27 0.06 -7.79
N PRO A 368 -9.14 0.50 -8.35
CA PRO A 368 -9.12 1.51 -9.41
C PRO A 368 -9.69 1.00 -10.74
N ARG A 369 -9.94 -0.32 -10.88
CA ARG A 369 -10.57 -0.89 -12.06
C ARG A 369 -12.06 -0.61 -12.09
N THR A 370 -12.74 -0.69 -10.94
CA THR A 370 -14.21 -0.72 -10.83
C THR A 370 -14.81 0.38 -9.96
N GLY A 371 -14.03 1.01 -9.06
CA GLY A 371 -14.56 1.94 -8.05
C GLY A 371 -15.11 1.26 -6.79
N GLU A 372 -14.91 -0.05 -6.63
CA GLU A 372 -15.29 -0.76 -5.42
C GLU A 372 -14.47 -0.28 -4.21
N ILE A 373 -15.14 0.16 -3.15
CA ILE A 373 -14.51 0.48 -1.87
C ILE A 373 -14.25 -0.82 -1.11
N MET A 374 -12.98 -1.18 -0.95
CA MET A 374 -12.55 -2.37 -0.20
C MET A 374 -12.36 -2.07 1.29
N LYS A 375 -11.85 -0.86 1.59
CA LYS A 375 -11.70 -0.37 2.96
C LYS A 375 -12.02 1.11 3.02
N GLY A 376 -12.89 1.49 3.95
CA GLY A 376 -13.08 2.86 4.39
C GLY A 376 -12.04 3.25 5.43
N LYS A 377 -11.44 4.43 5.26
CA LYS A 377 -10.49 5.00 6.22
C LYS A 377 -10.85 6.44 6.53
N VAL A 378 -11.09 6.73 7.81
CA VAL A 378 -11.28 8.09 8.29
C VAL A 378 -10.19 8.39 9.32
N THR A 379 -9.52 9.53 9.24
CA THR A 379 -8.47 9.98 10.18
C THR A 379 -8.69 11.39 10.68
#